data_AF-A0A968WS67-F1
#
_entry.id   AF-A0A968WS67-F1
#
_cell.length_a   1.000
_cell.length_b   1.000
_cell.length_c   1.000
_cell.angle_alpha   90.00
_cell.angle_beta   90.00
_cell.angle_gamma   90.00
#
_symmetry.space_group_name_H-M   'P 1'
#
loop_
_entity.id
_entity.type
_entity.pdbx_description
1 polymer ?
#
loop_
_entity_poly.entity_id
_entity_poly.type
_entity_poly.pdbx_seq_one_letter_code
_entity_poly.pdbx_strand_id
1 'polypeptide(L)'
;MLRIYWYDGASVAGPTAQQSTWPSMKNIKLRLGFINSHGEQKGVDSLIVTDLIELARNRALSDALLVSGDEDVRVGVTIAQSCGVRVHLVGIVPSRGSQSQLLLQEADTTTEWALDEISKFLSVTSSPTSVKESSASAPEKLAEGASVDLERAFGETVALISRNLSEGEIATILAQIAIPPDIDGKLLGTARDKLSRQLSPIEKRRLRDVFRQSLKSSGSSSKGSH
;
A
#
# COMPACT_ATOMS: atom_id res chain seq x y z
N MET A 1 6.56 -29.38 15.17
CA MET A 1 5.46 -28.99 14.27
C MET A 1 5.56 -27.49 14.02
N LEU A 2 5.53 -27.02 12.77
CA LEU A 2 5.67 -25.59 12.45
C LEU A 2 4.28 -24.92 12.44
N ARG A 3 4.12 -23.87 13.26
CA ARG A 3 2.98 -22.94 13.16
C ARG A 3 3.43 -21.73 12.36
N ILE A 4 2.64 -21.33 11.38
CA ILE A 4 2.95 -20.23 10.47
C ILE A 4 2.09 -19.04 10.88
N TYR A 5 2.74 -17.95 11.24
CA TYR A 5 2.10 -16.67 11.45
C TYR A 5 2.26 -15.85 10.17
N TRP A 6 1.14 -15.53 9.53
CA TRP A 6 1.11 -14.70 8.34
C TRP A 6 0.65 -13.32 8.71
N TYR A 7 1.45 -12.31 8.42
CA TYR A 7 1.18 -10.91 8.76
C TYR A 7 0.89 -10.14 7.48
N ASP A 8 -0.21 -9.41 7.44
CA ASP A 8 -0.64 -8.64 6.26
C ASP A 8 -1.47 -7.43 6.69
N GLY A 9 -1.75 -6.51 5.77
CA GLY A 9 -2.65 -5.39 6.00
C GLY A 9 -4.09 -5.70 5.57
N ALA A 10 -5.06 -5.21 6.35
CA ALA A 10 -6.45 -5.14 5.92
C ALA A 10 -6.91 -3.69 5.77
N SER A 11 -7.79 -3.44 4.80
CA SER A 11 -8.41 -2.14 4.61
C SER A 11 -9.51 -1.90 5.65
N VAL A 12 -10.02 -0.67 5.75
CA VAL A 12 -11.21 -0.34 6.55
C VAL A 12 -12.42 -1.21 6.19
N ALA A 13 -12.53 -1.63 4.93
CA ALA A 13 -13.60 -2.50 4.46
C ALA A 13 -13.44 -3.98 4.92
N GLY A 14 -12.33 -4.30 5.57
CA GLY A 14 -12.01 -5.63 6.07
C GLY A 14 -11.00 -6.41 5.21
N PRO A 15 -10.81 -7.71 5.53
CA PRO A 15 -9.90 -8.59 4.82
C PRO A 15 -10.38 -8.88 3.39
N THR A 16 -9.44 -9.12 2.48
CA THR A 16 -9.75 -9.57 1.13
C THR A 16 -10.36 -10.98 1.13
N ALA A 17 -11.00 -11.35 0.01
CA ALA A 17 -11.54 -12.71 -0.16
C ALA A 17 -10.43 -13.78 -0.01
N GLN A 18 -9.23 -13.51 -0.54
CA GLN A 18 -8.08 -14.39 -0.38
C GLN A 18 -7.64 -14.49 1.08
N GLN A 19 -7.45 -13.36 1.77
CA GLN A 19 -7.10 -13.33 3.19
C GLN A 19 -8.11 -14.10 4.05
N SER A 20 -9.39 -14.02 3.73
CA SER A 20 -10.45 -14.76 4.45
C SER A 20 -10.35 -16.28 4.32
N THR A 21 -9.66 -16.81 3.30
CA THR A 21 -9.45 -18.26 3.15
C THR A 21 -8.33 -18.80 4.03
N TRP A 22 -7.30 -17.99 4.32
CA TRP A 22 -6.09 -18.44 5.01
C TRP A 22 -6.30 -18.98 6.43
N PRO A 23 -7.17 -18.42 7.29
CA PRO A 23 -7.41 -18.96 8.63
C PRO A 23 -7.94 -20.40 8.66
N SER A 24 -8.52 -20.88 7.55
CA SER A 24 -9.00 -22.26 7.42
C SER A 24 -7.88 -23.25 7.07
N MET A 25 -6.71 -22.77 6.66
CA MET A 25 -5.56 -23.59 6.29
C MET A 25 -4.87 -24.15 7.53
N LYS A 26 -4.35 -25.38 7.40
CA LYS A 26 -3.67 -26.07 8.50
C LYS A 26 -2.44 -25.28 8.96
N ASN A 27 -2.32 -25.09 10.27
CA ASN A 27 -1.20 -24.44 10.95
C ASN A 27 -0.97 -22.96 10.61
N ILE A 28 -1.88 -22.29 9.89
CA ILE A 28 -1.77 -20.87 9.58
C ILE A 28 -2.55 -20.05 10.62
N LYS A 29 -1.93 -18.96 11.08
CA LYS A 29 -2.56 -17.90 11.87
C LYS A 29 -2.37 -16.58 11.15
N LEU A 30 -3.46 -16.02 10.65
CA LEU A 30 -3.46 -14.71 9.99
C LEU A 30 -3.53 -13.60 11.04
N ARG A 31 -2.61 -12.64 10.94
CA ARG A 31 -2.55 -11.41 11.73
C ARG A 31 -2.70 -10.23 10.78
N LEU A 32 -3.70 -9.38 11.02
CA LEU A 32 -3.99 -8.26 10.14
C LEU A 32 -3.68 -6.94 10.84
N GLY A 33 -2.72 -6.20 10.29
CA GLY A 33 -2.51 -4.79 10.55
C GLY A 33 -3.49 -3.93 9.77
N PHE A 34 -3.20 -2.63 9.70
CA PHE A 34 -4.08 -1.66 9.05
C PHE A 34 -3.47 -1.11 7.76
N ILE A 35 -4.26 -1.04 6.69
CA ILE A 35 -3.89 -0.31 5.48
C ILE A 35 -4.45 1.10 5.56
N ASN A 36 -3.58 2.11 5.54
CA ASN A 36 -4.00 3.50 5.59
C ASN A 36 -4.62 4.00 4.27
N SER A 37 -5.12 5.23 4.27
CA SER A 37 -5.71 5.85 3.07
C SER A 37 -4.75 6.00 1.89
N HIS A 38 -3.43 5.90 2.13
CA HIS A 38 -2.37 5.96 1.12
C HIS A 38 -1.94 4.57 0.61
N GLY A 39 -2.54 3.49 1.13
CA GLY A 39 -2.20 2.11 0.75
C GLY A 39 -1.00 1.54 1.50
N GLU A 40 -0.46 2.26 2.49
CA GLU A 40 0.66 1.77 3.30
C GLU A 40 0.15 0.84 4.39
N GLN A 41 0.84 -0.28 4.58
CA GLN A 41 0.59 -1.17 5.69
C GLN A 41 1.22 -0.59 6.96
N LYS A 42 0.43 -0.48 8.04
CA LYS A 42 0.85 0.03 9.34
C LYS A 42 0.62 -1.01 10.44
N GLY A 43 1.56 -1.11 11.36
CA GLY A 43 1.49 -1.95 12.56
C GLY A 43 1.73 -3.44 12.30
N VAL A 44 2.10 -3.83 11.09
CA VAL A 44 2.44 -5.22 10.73
C VAL A 44 3.74 -5.64 11.41
N ASP A 45 4.75 -4.77 11.36
CA ASP A 45 6.00 -4.81 12.11
C ASP A 45 5.76 -5.02 13.63
N SER A 46 4.87 -4.22 14.21
CA SER A 46 4.53 -4.29 15.64
C SER A 46 3.89 -5.63 15.99
N LEU A 47 3.00 -6.16 15.14
CA LEU A 47 2.40 -7.48 15.34
C LEU A 47 3.45 -8.59 15.32
N ILE A 48 4.39 -8.54 14.37
CA ILE A 48 5.50 -9.50 14.30
C ILE A 48 6.34 -9.45 15.58
N VAL A 49 6.74 -8.25 16.00
CA VAL A 49 7.55 -8.04 17.20
C VAL A 49 6.83 -8.55 18.44
N THR A 50 5.56 -8.19 18.64
CA THR A 50 4.78 -8.63 19.80
C THR A 50 4.63 -10.15 19.83
N ASP A 51 4.20 -10.78 18.74
CA ASP A 51 4.02 -12.24 18.70
C ASP A 51 5.36 -12.96 18.94
N LEU A 52 6.45 -12.51 18.32
CA LEU A 52 7.77 -13.11 18.50
C LEU A 52 8.23 -13.04 19.97
N ILE A 53 8.08 -11.88 20.62
CA ILE A 53 8.43 -11.69 22.03
C ILE A 53 7.56 -12.54 22.94
N GLU A 54 6.24 -12.57 22.72
CA GLU A 54 5.31 -13.34 23.54
C GLU A 54 5.58 -14.84 23.44
N LEU A 55 5.82 -15.35 22.23
CA LEU A 55 6.15 -16.76 22.03
C LEU A 55 7.49 -17.13 22.68
N ALA A 56 8.50 -16.26 22.57
CA ALA A 56 9.79 -16.46 23.20
C ALA A 56 9.69 -16.47 24.73
N ARG A 57 9.01 -15.46 25.32
CA ARG A 57 8.83 -15.34 26.77
C ARG A 57 8.06 -16.51 27.37
N ASN A 58 7.04 -16.99 26.67
CA ASN A 58 6.25 -18.14 27.10
C ASN A 58 6.93 -19.49 26.80
N ARG A 59 8.16 -19.48 26.25
CA ARG A 59 8.91 -20.67 25.82
C ARG A 59 8.09 -21.57 24.89
N ALA A 60 7.26 -20.95 24.05
CA ALA A 60 6.40 -21.65 23.09
C ALA A 60 7.17 -22.07 21.82
N LEU A 61 8.39 -21.55 21.64
CA LEU A 61 9.31 -21.92 20.57
C LEU A 61 10.76 -21.88 21.05
N SER A 62 11.63 -22.60 20.35
CA SER A 62 13.09 -22.59 20.55
C SER A 62 13.83 -21.97 19.37
N ASP A 63 13.24 -22.07 18.17
CA ASP A 63 13.78 -21.52 16.93
C ASP A 63 12.64 -20.79 16.19
N ALA A 64 12.94 -19.64 15.60
CA ALA A 64 12.02 -18.86 14.78
C ALA A 64 12.60 -18.67 13.38
N LEU A 65 11.82 -19.03 12.36
CA LEU A 65 12.12 -18.65 10.97
C LEU A 65 11.40 -17.33 10.68
N LEU A 66 12.17 -16.28 10.40
CA LEU A 66 11.65 -14.96 10.09
C LEU A 66 11.85 -14.66 8.61
N VAL A 67 10.76 -14.32 7.93
CA VAL A 67 10.79 -13.82 6.54
C VAL A 67 10.44 -12.34 6.60
N SER A 68 11.46 -11.49 6.64
CA SER A 68 11.30 -10.03 6.64
C SER A 68 12.55 -9.37 6.05
N GLY A 69 12.38 -8.15 5.55
CA GLY A 69 13.49 -7.27 5.18
C GLY A 69 13.54 -5.98 5.99
N ASP A 70 12.54 -5.74 6.84
CA ASP A 70 12.35 -4.50 7.58
C ASP A 70 13.28 -4.44 8.81
N GLU A 71 13.94 -3.31 9.03
CA GLU A 71 14.77 -3.13 10.22
C GLU A 71 13.93 -3.04 11.50
N ASP A 72 12.68 -2.59 11.41
CA ASP A 72 11.85 -2.31 12.58
C ASP A 72 11.54 -3.59 13.39
N VAL A 73 11.59 -4.76 12.76
CA VAL A 73 11.41 -6.04 13.46
C VAL A 73 12.65 -6.51 14.23
N ARG A 74 13.82 -5.87 14.03
CA ARG A 74 15.08 -6.23 14.70
C ARG A 74 14.95 -6.22 16.22
N VAL A 75 14.21 -5.27 16.78
CA VAL A 75 14.01 -5.20 18.24
C VAL A 75 13.34 -6.46 18.80
N GLY A 76 12.42 -7.06 18.03
CA GLY A 76 11.79 -8.32 18.37
C GLY A 76 12.78 -9.48 18.34
N VAL A 77 13.71 -9.49 17.39
CA VAL A 77 14.79 -10.48 17.27
C VAL A 77 15.68 -10.45 18.50
N THR A 78 16.22 -9.28 18.85
CA THR A 78 17.10 -9.10 20.02
C THR A 78 16.43 -9.58 21.31
N ILE A 79 15.16 -9.20 21.53
CA ILE A 79 14.43 -9.59 22.74
C ILE A 79 14.16 -11.09 22.76
N ALA A 80 13.79 -11.70 21.63
CA ALA A 80 13.57 -13.14 21.56
C ALA A 80 14.86 -13.93 21.85
N GLN A 81 16.00 -13.49 21.31
CA GLN A 81 17.31 -14.09 21.59
C GLN A 81 17.69 -13.97 23.07
N SER A 82 17.36 -12.85 23.73
CA SER A 82 17.55 -12.72 25.18
C SER A 82 16.74 -13.74 26.01
N CYS A 83 15.66 -14.28 25.43
CA CYS A 83 14.86 -15.36 26.02
C CYS A 83 15.37 -16.76 25.65
N GLY A 84 16.47 -16.87 24.91
CA GLY A 84 17.10 -18.13 24.50
C GLY A 84 16.56 -18.72 23.18
N VAL A 85 15.81 -17.93 22.39
CA VAL A 85 15.33 -18.34 21.06
C VAL A 85 16.38 -18.05 20.00
N ARG A 86 16.61 -18.97 19.07
CA ARG A 86 17.39 -18.67 17.85
C ARG A 86 16.49 -18.15 16.74
N VAL A 87 16.93 -17.10 16.06
CA VAL A 87 16.18 -16.47 14.96
C VAL A 87 16.96 -16.62 13.66
N HIS A 88 16.32 -17.28 12.69
CA HIS A 88 16.87 -17.57 11.38
C HIS A 88 16.15 -16.72 10.33
N LEU A 89 16.88 -15.81 9.70
CA LEU A 89 16.32 -14.95 8.66
C LEU A 89 16.35 -15.66 7.31
N VAL A 90 15.22 -15.62 6.60
CA VAL A 90 15.08 -16.15 5.25
C VAL A 90 14.76 -14.99 4.30
N GLY A 91 15.65 -14.75 3.35
CA GLY A 91 15.47 -13.81 2.24
C GLY A 91 15.03 -14.52 0.96
N ILE A 92 14.33 -13.79 0.09
CA ILE A 92 13.92 -14.25 -1.24
C ILE A 92 14.70 -13.44 -2.27
N VAL A 93 15.29 -14.11 -3.27
CA VAL A 93 16.04 -13.42 -4.34
C VAL A 93 15.15 -12.39 -5.07
N PRO A 94 15.64 -11.15 -5.29
CA PRO A 94 16.90 -10.59 -4.78
C PRO A 94 16.76 -10.10 -3.33
N SER A 95 17.51 -10.69 -2.40
CA SER A 95 17.52 -10.24 -0.99
C SER A 95 18.36 -8.97 -0.77
N ARG A 96 19.38 -8.77 -1.61
CA ARG A 96 20.25 -7.59 -1.54
C ARG A 96 19.46 -6.33 -1.92
N GLY A 97 19.32 -5.42 -0.97
CA GLY A 97 18.58 -4.17 -1.10
C GLY A 97 17.13 -4.24 -0.63
N SER A 98 16.57 -5.44 -0.45
CA SER A 98 15.25 -5.64 0.17
C SER A 98 15.34 -5.98 1.66
N GLN A 99 16.52 -6.36 2.16
CA GLN A 99 16.76 -6.65 3.59
C GLN A 99 17.74 -5.66 4.24
N SER A 100 17.39 -5.17 5.43
CA SER A 100 18.27 -4.35 6.25
C SER A 100 19.53 -5.11 6.67
N GLN A 101 20.69 -4.45 6.54
CA GLN A 101 21.98 -4.98 7.01
C GLN A 101 22.00 -5.18 8.53
N LEU A 102 21.30 -4.33 9.27
CA LEU A 102 21.24 -4.40 10.72
C LEU A 102 20.40 -5.59 11.18
N LEU A 103 19.32 -5.92 10.46
CA LEU A 103 18.55 -7.13 10.72
C LEU A 103 19.37 -8.40 10.40
N LEU A 104 20.12 -8.38 9.29
CA LEU A 104 21.00 -9.49 8.90
C LEU A 104 22.09 -9.78 9.94
N GLN A 105 22.64 -8.74 10.56
CA GLN A 105 23.67 -8.85 11.59
C GLN A 105 23.11 -9.38 12.93
N GLU A 106 21.85 -9.09 13.23
CA GLU A 106 21.21 -9.52 14.48
C GLU A 106 20.79 -11.00 14.44
N ALA A 107 20.38 -11.51 13.27
CA ALA A 107 19.91 -12.88 13.14
C ALA A 107 21.03 -13.92 13.36
N ASP A 108 20.70 -15.06 13.97
CA ASP A 108 21.65 -16.15 14.21
C ASP A 108 22.17 -16.78 12.91
N THR A 109 21.29 -16.90 11.91
CA THR A 109 21.66 -17.34 10.58
C THR A 109 20.85 -16.60 9.54
N THR A 110 21.43 -16.40 8.36
CA THR A 110 20.77 -15.81 7.21
C THR A 110 20.84 -16.78 6.04
N THR A 111 19.71 -17.01 5.40
CA THR A 111 19.60 -17.88 4.22
C THR A 111 18.86 -17.14 3.14
N GLU A 112 19.30 -17.29 1.90
CA GLU A 112 18.63 -16.73 0.73
C GLU A 112 18.10 -17.88 -0.13
N TRP A 113 16.81 -17.85 -0.45
CA TRP A 113 16.20 -18.79 -1.38
C TRP A 113 16.35 -18.30 -2.80
N ALA A 114 17.01 -19.13 -3.62
CA ALA A 114 17.25 -18.83 -5.01
C ALA A 114 16.01 -19.08 -5.88
N LEU A 115 15.97 -18.47 -7.06
CA LEU A 115 14.81 -18.54 -7.95
C LEU A 115 14.51 -19.97 -8.40
N ASP A 116 15.54 -20.78 -8.61
CA ASP A 116 15.43 -22.20 -8.95
C ASP A 116 14.82 -23.04 -7.82
N GLU A 117 15.06 -22.67 -6.55
CA GLU A 117 14.42 -23.30 -5.41
C GLU A 117 12.94 -22.91 -5.31
N ILE A 118 12.64 -21.62 -5.42
CA ILE A 118 11.28 -21.08 -5.31
C ILE A 118 10.39 -21.59 -6.45
N SER A 119 10.93 -21.66 -7.67
CA SER A 119 10.19 -22.11 -8.86
C SER A 119 9.70 -23.56 -8.79
N LYS A 120 10.23 -24.38 -7.87
CA LYS A 120 9.75 -25.76 -7.64
C LYS A 120 8.35 -25.80 -7.03
N PHE A 121 7.93 -24.74 -6.33
CA PHE A 121 6.66 -24.72 -5.58
C PHE A 121 5.86 -23.42 -5.74
N LEU A 122 6.45 -22.37 -6.32
CA LEU A 122 5.78 -21.09 -6.54
C LEU A 122 5.94 -20.70 -8.01
N SER A 123 4.81 -20.55 -8.69
CA SER A 123 4.75 -19.99 -10.05
C SER A 123 4.16 -18.59 -9.99
N VAL A 124 4.78 -17.63 -10.64
CA VAL A 124 4.15 -16.33 -10.87
C VAL A 124 3.08 -16.55 -11.92
N THR A 125 1.81 -16.50 -11.51
CA THR A 125 0.76 -16.17 -12.47
C THR A 125 1.05 -14.75 -12.88
N SER A 126 1.50 -14.55 -14.12
CA SER A 126 1.25 -13.27 -14.76
C SER A 126 -0.25 -13.10 -14.63
N SER A 127 -0.66 -12.14 -13.79
CA SER A 127 -2.03 -11.67 -13.90
C SER A 127 -2.18 -11.36 -15.38
N PRO A 128 -3.19 -11.91 -16.09
CA PRO A 128 -3.59 -11.21 -17.30
C PRO A 128 -3.79 -9.79 -16.82
N THR A 129 -3.03 -8.86 -17.41
CA THR A 129 -3.33 -7.46 -17.32
C THR A 129 -4.85 -7.40 -17.40
N SER A 130 -5.54 -7.01 -16.33
CA SER A 130 -6.98 -6.87 -16.36
C SER A 130 -7.29 -5.59 -17.13
N VAL A 131 -6.88 -5.57 -18.40
CA VAL A 131 -7.71 -5.13 -19.52
C VAL A 131 -8.78 -6.22 -19.66
N LYS A 132 -9.70 -6.29 -18.69
CA LYS A 132 -11.07 -6.68 -19.05
C LYS A 132 -11.67 -5.46 -19.70
N GLU A 133 -11.38 -5.31 -20.98
CA GLU A 133 -12.40 -4.89 -21.95
C GLU A 133 -13.55 -5.89 -21.78
N SER A 134 -14.45 -5.61 -20.84
CA SER A 134 -15.77 -6.22 -20.87
C SER A 134 -16.51 -5.49 -21.97
N SER A 135 -16.47 -6.08 -23.16
CA SER A 135 -17.46 -5.85 -24.19
C SER A 135 -18.85 -5.83 -23.55
N ALA A 136 -19.55 -4.74 -23.82
CA ALA A 136 -20.82 -4.36 -23.24
C ALA A 136 -21.94 -5.37 -23.48
N SER A 137 -22.81 -5.53 -22.49
CA SER A 137 -24.24 -5.70 -22.71
C SER A 137 -25.02 -5.44 -21.40
N ALA A 138 -25.52 -4.22 -21.20
CA ALA A 138 -26.68 -3.84 -20.36
C ALA A 138 -26.86 -2.29 -20.36
N PRO A 139 -28.07 -1.73 -20.14
CA PRO A 139 -28.82 -0.99 -21.14
C PRO A 139 -28.68 0.55 -21.04
N GLU A 140 -28.99 1.17 -22.17
CA GLU A 140 -28.67 2.53 -22.60
C GLU A 140 -29.61 3.64 -22.06
N LYS A 141 -30.03 3.62 -20.79
CA LYS A 141 -30.99 4.64 -20.29
C LYS A 141 -30.72 5.34 -18.96
N LEU A 142 -29.51 5.23 -18.37
CA LEU A 142 -29.18 5.91 -17.09
C LEU A 142 -27.89 6.77 -17.13
N ALA A 143 -27.23 6.91 -18.29
CA ALA A 143 -25.85 7.42 -18.37
C ALA A 143 -25.70 8.97 -18.38
N GLU A 144 -26.76 9.75 -18.57
CA GLU A 144 -26.65 11.21 -18.65
C GLU A 144 -26.62 11.92 -17.28
N GLY A 145 -27.18 11.32 -16.23
CA GLY A 145 -27.19 11.93 -14.88
C GLY A 145 -25.86 11.78 -14.13
N ALA A 146 -25.21 10.63 -14.25
CA ALA A 146 -24.00 10.31 -13.48
C ALA A 146 -22.73 11.03 -14.00
N SER A 147 -22.70 11.45 -15.26
CA SER A 147 -21.59 12.21 -15.85
C SER A 147 -21.54 13.64 -15.32
N VAL A 148 -22.70 14.27 -15.11
CA VAL A 148 -22.83 15.64 -14.60
C VAL A 148 -22.41 15.72 -13.13
N ASP A 149 -22.76 14.72 -12.31
CA ASP A 149 -22.37 14.67 -10.90
C ASP A 149 -20.86 14.46 -10.71
N LEU A 150 -20.24 13.69 -11.61
CA LEU A 150 -18.78 13.47 -11.58
C LEU A 150 -18.00 14.73 -11.94
N GLU A 151 -18.41 15.45 -12.99
CA GLU A 151 -17.76 16.70 -13.39
C GLU A 151 -17.96 17.80 -12.35
N ARG A 152 -19.15 17.90 -11.74
CA ARG A 152 -19.41 18.83 -10.64
C ARG A 152 -18.55 18.50 -9.41
N ALA A 153 -18.50 17.23 -8.99
CA ALA A 153 -17.70 16.81 -7.85
C ALA A 153 -16.19 17.10 -8.07
N PHE A 154 -15.68 16.87 -9.28
CA PHE A 154 -14.30 17.17 -9.64
C PHE A 154 -14.02 18.67 -9.64
N GLY A 155 -14.88 19.47 -10.26
CA GLY A 155 -14.74 20.93 -10.30
C GLY A 155 -14.72 21.56 -8.91
N GLU A 156 -15.61 21.13 -8.02
CA GLU A 156 -15.64 21.64 -6.64
C GLU A 156 -14.43 21.20 -5.81
N THR A 157 -13.93 19.98 -6.03
CA THR A 157 -12.75 19.46 -5.34
C THR A 157 -11.50 20.24 -5.73
N VAL A 158 -11.34 20.48 -7.03
CA VAL A 158 -10.25 21.29 -7.57
C VAL A 158 -10.35 22.73 -7.07
N ALA A 159 -11.54 23.35 -7.09
CA ALA A 159 -11.73 24.71 -6.60
C ALA A 159 -11.42 24.86 -5.09
N LEU A 160 -11.76 23.87 -4.26
CA LEU A 160 -11.45 23.87 -2.84
C LEU A 160 -9.93 23.84 -2.60
N ILE A 161 -9.22 22.97 -3.32
CA ILE A 161 -7.78 22.79 -3.14
C ILE A 161 -7.01 23.98 -3.73
N SER A 162 -7.41 24.47 -4.91
CA SER A 162 -6.80 25.65 -5.54
C SER A 162 -6.94 26.92 -4.72
N ARG A 163 -7.99 27.08 -3.90
CA ARG A 163 -8.14 28.23 -2.98
C ARG A 163 -7.17 28.20 -1.79
N ASN A 164 -6.69 27.02 -1.41
CA ASN A 164 -5.81 26.82 -0.26
C ASN A 164 -4.33 26.74 -0.66
N LEU A 165 -4.01 27.00 -1.93
CA LEU A 165 -2.64 26.96 -2.46
C LEU A 165 -2.08 28.37 -2.64
N SER A 166 -0.84 28.56 -2.20
CA SER A 166 -0.08 29.81 -2.34
C SER A 166 0.48 29.96 -3.76
N GLU A 167 0.70 31.19 -4.24
CA GLU A 167 1.26 31.43 -5.58
C GLU A 167 2.60 30.72 -5.82
N GLY A 168 3.45 30.61 -4.79
CA GLY A 168 4.71 29.86 -4.86
C GLY A 168 4.53 28.34 -4.99
N GLU A 169 3.47 27.77 -4.43
CA GLU A 169 3.15 26.35 -4.57
C GLU A 169 2.58 26.06 -5.97
N ILE A 170 1.73 26.94 -6.49
CA ILE A 170 1.18 26.84 -7.85
C ILE A 170 2.30 26.85 -8.90
N ALA A 171 3.28 27.75 -8.78
CA ALA A 171 4.43 27.82 -9.67
C ALA A 171 5.30 26.54 -9.61
N THR A 172 5.49 25.99 -8.41
CA THR A 172 6.26 24.75 -8.20
C THR A 172 5.55 23.54 -8.83
N ILE A 173 4.23 23.44 -8.68
CA ILE A 173 3.43 22.34 -9.24
C ILE A 173 3.37 22.42 -10.77
N LEU A 174 3.29 23.62 -11.35
CA LEU A 174 3.30 23.82 -12.80
C LEU A 174 4.68 23.56 -13.42
N ALA A 175 5.76 23.75 -12.66
CA ALA A 175 7.13 23.47 -13.10
C ALA A 175 7.46 21.96 -13.09
N GLN A 176 6.72 21.13 -12.34
CA GLN A 176 6.98 19.70 -12.19
C GLN A 176 6.06 18.84 -13.08
N ILE A 177 6.62 17.75 -13.62
CA ILE A 177 5.88 16.76 -14.43
C ILE A 177 4.93 15.92 -13.58
N ALA A 178 5.15 15.84 -12.27
CA ALA A 178 4.30 15.12 -11.32
C ALA A 178 3.68 16.11 -10.32
N ILE A 179 2.43 15.86 -9.91
CA ILE A 179 1.82 16.61 -8.81
C ILE A 179 2.47 16.11 -7.51
N PRO A 180 2.89 17.00 -6.60
CA PRO A 180 3.45 16.60 -5.31
C PRO A 180 2.53 15.61 -4.57
N PRO A 181 3.08 14.56 -3.94
CA PRO A 181 2.30 13.48 -3.33
C PRO A 181 1.34 13.97 -2.25
N ASP A 182 1.69 15.03 -1.51
CA ASP A 182 0.84 15.65 -0.48
C ASP A 182 -0.44 16.27 -1.06
N ILE A 183 -0.35 16.81 -2.29
CA ILE A 183 -1.46 17.46 -2.98
C ILE A 183 -2.28 16.42 -3.74
N ASP A 184 -1.62 15.45 -4.38
CA ASP A 184 -2.28 14.33 -5.06
C ASP A 184 -3.12 13.49 -4.08
N GLY A 185 -2.58 13.24 -2.87
CA GLY A 185 -3.31 12.57 -1.79
C GLY A 185 -4.55 13.33 -1.34
N LYS A 186 -4.45 14.65 -1.14
CA LYS A 186 -5.59 15.51 -0.76
C LYS A 186 -6.66 15.56 -1.86
N LEU A 187 -6.24 15.66 -3.12
CA LEU A 187 -7.11 15.71 -4.30
C LEU A 187 -7.91 14.41 -4.47
N LEU A 188 -7.23 13.26 -4.37
CA LEU A 188 -7.87 11.96 -4.48
C LEU A 188 -8.75 11.63 -3.27
N GLY A 189 -8.34 12.02 -2.07
CA GLY A 189 -9.10 11.83 -0.84
C GLY A 189 -10.42 12.59 -0.85
N THR A 190 -10.37 13.90 -1.12
CA THR A 190 -11.58 14.75 -1.17
C THR A 190 -12.54 14.36 -2.30
N ALA A 191 -12.02 13.97 -3.48
CA ALA A 191 -12.86 13.46 -4.56
C ALA A 191 -13.54 12.13 -4.22
N ARG A 192 -12.84 11.24 -3.50
CA ARG A 192 -13.42 9.97 -3.02
C ARG A 192 -14.53 10.22 -2.00
N ASP A 193 -14.31 11.14 -1.06
CA ASP A 193 -15.27 11.44 0.00
C ASP A 193 -16.55 12.08 -0.58
N LYS A 194 -16.43 12.92 -1.61
CA LYS A 194 -17.59 13.48 -2.31
C LYS A 194 -18.36 12.47 -3.16
N LEU A 195 -17.66 11.55 -3.82
CA LEU A 195 -18.28 10.54 -4.68
C LEU A 195 -18.75 9.31 -3.90
N SER A 196 -18.44 9.20 -2.60
CA SER A 196 -18.72 8.05 -1.74
C SER A 196 -18.32 6.69 -2.36
N ARG A 197 -17.36 6.68 -3.30
CA ARG A 197 -16.88 5.50 -4.03
C ARG A 197 -15.43 5.64 -4.41
N GLN A 198 -14.78 4.51 -4.70
CA GLN A 198 -13.41 4.54 -5.24
C GLN A 198 -13.38 5.09 -6.67
N LEU A 199 -12.37 5.90 -6.96
CA LEU A 199 -12.10 6.43 -8.29
C LEU A 199 -11.39 5.37 -9.15
N SER A 200 -11.89 5.16 -10.36
CA SER A 200 -11.22 4.31 -11.35
C SER A 200 -9.88 4.93 -11.80
N PRO A 201 -8.94 4.14 -12.36
CA PRO A 201 -7.67 4.67 -12.86
C PRO A 201 -7.83 5.80 -13.89
N ILE A 202 -8.88 5.73 -14.71
CA ILE A 202 -9.23 6.74 -15.72
C ILE A 202 -9.72 8.03 -15.04
N GLU A 203 -10.57 7.90 -14.03
CA GLU A 203 -11.10 9.01 -13.23
C GLU A 203 -9.99 9.73 -12.45
N LYS A 204 -9.03 9.00 -11.89
CA LYS A 204 -7.85 9.57 -11.22
C LYS A 204 -7.01 10.39 -12.20
N ARG A 205 -6.78 9.90 -13.42
CA ARG A 205 -6.06 10.66 -14.45
C ARG A 205 -6.83 11.92 -14.85
N ARG A 206 -8.14 11.80 -15.10
CA ARG A 206 -9.01 12.92 -15.46
C ARG A 206 -9.04 14.00 -14.38
N LEU A 207 -9.10 13.63 -13.10
CA LEU A 207 -9.07 14.58 -11.98
C LEU A 207 -7.75 15.37 -11.92
N ARG A 208 -6.61 14.71 -12.18
CA ARG A 208 -5.29 15.37 -12.25
C ARG A 208 -5.19 16.32 -13.44
N ASP A 209 -5.77 15.94 -14.57
CA ASP A 209 -5.79 16.79 -15.78
C ASP A 209 -6.65 18.05 -15.55
N VAL A 210 -7.84 17.90 -14.94
CA VAL A 210 -8.71 19.02 -14.57
C VAL A 210 -8.04 19.93 -13.54
N PHE A 211 -7.35 19.37 -12.55
CA PHE A 211 -6.58 20.14 -11.57
C PHE A 211 -5.49 20.98 -12.23
N ARG A 212 -4.72 20.40 -13.16
CA ARG A 212 -3.68 21.12 -13.91
C ARG A 212 -4.26 22.20 -14.80
N GLN A 213 -5.38 21.94 -15.47
CA GLN A 213 -6.04 22.96 -16.30
C GLN A 213 -6.51 24.14 -15.44
N SER A 214 -7.08 23.87 -14.27
CA SER A 214 -7.49 24.92 -13.32
C SER A 214 -6.30 25.74 -12.79
N LEU A 215 -5.16 25.11 -12.52
CA LEU A 215 -3.95 25.83 -12.10
C LEU A 215 -3.37 26.70 -13.24
N LYS A 216 -3.42 26.23 -14.49
CA LYS A 216 -2.99 27.00 -15.66
C LYS A 216 -3.87 28.24 -15.89
N SER A 217 -5.19 28.12 -15.76
CA SER A 217 -6.11 29.26 -15.90
C SER A 217 -5.93 30.29 -14.78
N SER A 218 -5.69 29.84 -13.55
CA SER A 218 -5.41 30.73 -12.41
C SER A 218 -4.06 31.43 -12.53
N GLY A 219 -3.03 30.74 -13.07
CA GLY A 219 -1.72 31.33 -13.33
C GLY A 219 -1.67 32.31 -14.51
N SER A 220 -2.54 32.15 -15.52
CA SER A 220 -2.63 33.09 -16.64
C SER A 220 -3.37 34.39 -16.30
N SER A 221 -4.25 34.37 -15.29
CA SER A 221 -5.05 35.56 -14.92
C SER A 221 -4.26 36.62 -14.12
N SER A 222 -3.03 36.32 -13.69
CA SER A 222 -2.14 37.24 -12.96
C SER A 222 -1.10 37.93 -13.88
N LYS A 223 -0.89 37.45 -15.13
CA LYS A 223 0.07 38.05 -16.08
C LYS A 223 -0.50 39.18 -16.95
N GLY A 224 -1.70 39.67 -16.66
CA GLY A 224 -2.40 40.71 -17.44
C GLY A 224 -2.87 41.88 -16.60
N SER A 225 -1.96 42.55 -15.88
CA SER A 225 -2.20 43.91 -15.38
C SER A 225 -0.87 44.63 -15.18
N HIS A 226 -0.24 45.02 -16.30
CA HIS A 226 0.65 46.17 -16.37
C HIS A 226 0.09 47.15 -17.40
#